data_AF-A0A9X3J5X2-F1
#
_entry.id   AF-A0A9X3J5X2-F1
#
_cell.length_a   1.000
_cell.length_b   1.000
_cell.length_c   1.000
_cell.angle_alpha   90.00
_cell.angle_beta   90.00
_cell.angle_gamma   90.00
#
_symmetry.space_group_name_H-M   'P 1'
#
loop_
_entity.id
_entity.type
_entity.pdbx_description
1 polymer ?
#
loop_
_entity_poly.entity_id
_entity_poly.type
_entity_poly.pdbx_seq_one_letter_code
_entity_poly.pdbx_strand_id
1 'polypeptide(L)' 'MNIFYLLIGVSLFAALIFLAAFIWAVRTGQFDDNETPSMRILFDDESTETETKEEEQDEQKQTT' A
#
# COMPACT_ATOMS: atom_id res chain seq x y z
N MET A 1 -30.39 -12.54 35.72
CA MET A 1 -30.53 -13.23 34.41
C MET A 1 -30.78 -12.32 33.21
N ASN A 2 -31.01 -11.01 33.39
CA ASN A 2 -31.24 -10.08 32.27
C ASN A 2 -29.95 -9.57 31.59
N ILE A 3 -28.81 -9.61 32.31
CA ILE A 3 -27.53 -9.06 31.83
C ILE A 3 -26.96 -9.83 30.63
N PHE A 4 -27.26 -11.12 30.52
CA PHE A 4 -26.81 -11.95 29.40
C PHE A 4 -27.38 -11.45 28.07
N TYR A 5 -28.63 -11.01 28.04
CA TYR A 5 -29.23 -10.45 26.82
C TYR A 5 -28.56 -9.14 26.39
N LEU A 6 -28.18 -8.30 27.36
CA LEU A 6 -27.43 -7.07 27.07
C LEU A 6 -26.03 -7.39 26.56
N LEU A 7 -25.31 -8.31 27.21
CA LEU A 7 -23.97 -8.75 26.81
C LEU A 7 -23.96 -9.34 25.41
N ILE A 8 -24.93 -10.19 25.07
CA ILE A 8 -25.09 -10.77 23.74
C ILE A 8 -25.39 -9.70 22.70
N GLY A 9 -26.28 -8.75 23.01
CA GLY A 9 -26.59 -7.66 22.08
C GLY A 9 -25.38 -6.77 21.79
N VAL A 10 -24.63 -6.39 22.84
CA VAL A 10 -23.43 -5.55 22.71
C VAL A 10 -22.32 -6.28 21.96
N SER A 11 -22.07 -7.56 22.25
CA SER A 11 -21.02 -8.33 21.57
C SER A 11 -21.34 -8.57 20.10
N LEU A 12 -22.60 -8.86 19.77
CA LEU A 12 -23.04 -9.03 18.39
C LEU A 12 -22.93 -7.72 17.60
N PHE A 13 -23.33 -6.60 18.21
CA PHE A 13 -23.20 -5.28 17.59
C PHE A 13 -21.73 -4.92 17.34
N ALA A 14 -20.85 -5.15 18.32
CA ALA A 14 -19.42 -4.93 18.17
C ALA A 14 -18.82 -5.82 17.07
N ALA A 15 -19.23 -7.09 16.99
CA ALA A 15 -18.79 -8.01 15.94
C ALA A 15 -19.22 -7.54 14.55
N LEU A 16 -20.44 -7.02 14.40
CA LEU A 16 -20.91 -6.46 13.13
C LEU A 16 -20.13 -5.21 12.71
N ILE A 17 -19.85 -4.30 13.66
CA ILE A 17 -19.00 -3.13 13.40
C ILE A 17 -17.61 -3.56 12.95
N PHE A 18 -16.99 -4.49 13.68
CA PHE A 18 -15.67 -5.01 13.36
C PHE A 18 -15.65 -5.64 11.96
N LEU A 19 -16.65 -6.47 11.65
CA LEU A 19 -16.76 -7.12 10.34
C LEU A 19 -16.95 -6.09 9.21
N ALA A 20 -17.79 -5.06 9.41
CA ALA A 20 -17.99 -4.00 8.43
C ALA A 20 -16.70 -3.21 8.17
N ALA A 21 -15.98 -2.84 9.24
CA ALA A 21 -14.68 -2.18 9.13
C ALA A 21 -13.64 -3.06 8.41
N PHE A 22 -13.61 -4.35 8.72
CA PHE A 22 -12.74 -5.33 8.07
C PHE A 22 -13.02 -5.43 6.56
N ILE A 23 -14.29 -5.58 6.18
CA ILE A 23 -14.68 -5.64 4.75
C ILE A 23 -14.30 -4.32 4.04
N TRP A 24 -14.51 -3.18 4.68
CA TRP A 24 -14.13 -1.88 4.13
C TRP A 24 -12.61 -1.76 3.90
N ALA A 25 -11.79 -2.17 4.87
CA ALA A 25 -10.33 -2.17 4.75
C ALA A 25 -9.84 -3.08 3.61
N VAL A 26 -10.40 -4.28 3.50
CA VAL A 26 -10.08 -5.21 2.39
C VAL A 26 -10.48 -4.61 1.04
N ARG A 27 -11.67 -4.00 0.93
CA ARG A 27 -12.12 -3.36 -0.32
C ARG A 27 -11.32 -2.12 -0.69
N THR A 28 -10.68 -1.46 0.28
CA THR A 28 -9.87 -0.25 0.05
C THR A 28 -8.45 -0.60 -0.38
N GLY A 29 -8.10 -1.89 -0.49
CA GLY A 29 -6.76 -2.31 -0.93
C GLY A 29 -5.67 -1.97 0.09
N GLN A 30 -6.02 -1.78 1.37
CA GLN A 30 -5.02 -1.43 2.40
C GLN A 30 -3.97 -2.55 2.59
N PHE A 31 -4.27 -3.76 2.12
CA PHE A 31 -3.37 -4.92 2.15
C PHE A 31 -2.68 -5.18 0.81
N ASP A 32 -2.84 -4.31 -0.20
CA ASP A 32 -2.23 -4.49 -1.53
C ASP A 32 -0.76 -4.06 -1.54
N ASP A 33 -0.30 -3.28 -0.56
CA ASP A 33 1.09 -2.88 -0.37
C ASP A 33 1.91 -3.99 0.33
N ASN A 34 2.04 -5.14 -0.34
CA ASN A 34 2.93 -6.23 0.08
C ASN A 34 4.35 -6.10 -0.53
N GLU A 35 4.60 -5.03 -1.28
CA GLU A 35 5.89 -4.75 -1.89
C GLU A 35 6.86 -4.31 -0.80
N THR A 36 7.85 -5.15 -0.52
CA THR A 36 8.80 -4.88 0.55
C THR A 36 9.65 -3.66 0.15
N PRO A 37 9.72 -2.59 0.96
CA PRO A 37 10.47 -1.38 0.61
C PRO A 37 11.96 -1.67 0.30
N SER A 38 12.51 -2.74 0.88
CA SER A 38 13.87 -3.23 0.60
C SER A 38 14.08 -3.74 -0.83
N MET A 39 13.05 -4.29 -1.48
CA MET A 39 13.14 -4.76 -2.87
C MET A 39 13.11 -3.59 -3.85
N ARG A 40 12.31 -2.55 -3.55
CA ARG A 40 12.27 -1.32 -4.36
C ARG A 40 13.63 -0.64 -4.43
N ILE A 41 14.32 -0.51 -3.28
CA ILE A 41 15.65 0.10 -3.21
C ILE A 41 16.69 -0.70 -4.02
N LEU A 42 16.60 -2.04 -4.02
CA LEU A 42 17.56 -2.89 -4.75
C LEU A 42 17.46 -2.78 -6.28
N PHE A 43 16.29 -2.38 -6.81
CA PHE A 43 16.04 -2.26 -8.25
C PHE A 43 15.96 -0.80 -8.74
N ASP A 44 15.77 0.18 -7.85
CA ASP A 44 15.83 1.63 -8.17
C ASP A 44 17.27 2.10 -8.48
N ASP A 45 18.29 1.40 -7.97
CA ASP A 45 19.69 1.74 -8.25
C ASP A 45 20.10 1.43 -9.71
N GLU A 46 19.42 0.50 -10.41
CA GLU A 46 19.72 0.15 -11.81
C GLU A 46 19.03 1.07 -12.83
N SER A 47 17.89 1.68 -12.49
CA SER A 47 17.13 2.53 -13.43
C SER A 47 17.73 3.93 -13.60
N THR A 48 18.38 4.45 -12.57
CA THR A 48 18.95 5.81 -12.58
C THR A 48 20.22 5.92 -13.43
N GLU A 49 20.94 4.81 -13.66
CA GLU A 49 22.14 4.81 -14.53
C GLU A 49 21.82 4.88 -16.03
N THR A 50 20.58 4.56 -16.43
CA THR A 50 20.21 4.54 -17.86
C THR A 50 19.69 5.92 -18.31
N GLU A 51 18.90 6.62 -17.51
CA GLU A 51 18.36 7.94 -17.88
C GLU A 51 19.45 9.04 -17.91
N THR A 52 20.45 8.95 -17.01
CA THR A 52 21.55 9.94 -16.97
C THR A 52 22.46 9.88 -18.21
N LYS A 53 22.53 8.73 -18.90
CA LYS A 53 23.39 8.57 -20.08
C LYS A 53 22.74 9.03 -21.39
N GLU A 54 21.42 9.17 -21.43
CA GLU A 54 20.71 9.61 -22.64
C GLU A 54 20.62 11.14 -22.73
N GLU A 55 20.54 11.86 -21.60
CA GLU A 55 20.50 13.33 -21.59
C GLU A 55 21.87 13.98 -21.93
N GLU A 56 22.99 13.40 -21.50
CA GLU A 56 24.33 13.92 -21.83
C GLU A 56 24.72 13.73 -23.32
N GLN A 57 24.04 12.83 -24.04
CA GLN A 57 24.38 12.52 -25.44
C GLN A 57 23.64 13.40 -26.46
N ASP A 58 22.56 14.09 -26.05
CA ASP A 58 21.80 15.00 -26.92
C ASP A 58 22.29 16.46 -26.83
N GLU A 59 22.89 16.88 -25.72
CA GLU A 59 23.50 18.23 -25.60
C GLU A 59 24.82 18.38 -26.38
N GLN A 60 25.59 17.29 -26.58
CA GLN A 60 26.85 17.36 -27.35
C GLN A 60 26.67 17.42 -28.87
N LYS A 61 25.49 17.12 -29.42
CA LYS A 61 25.23 17.18 -30.87
C LYS A 61 24.80 18.55 -31.40
N GLN A 62 24.59 19.55 -30.54
CA GLN A 62 24.17 20.89 -30.96
C GLN A 62 25.29 21.94 -31.02
N THR A 63 26.53 21.61 -30.63
CA THR A 63 27.62 22.60 -30.55
C THR A 63 28.87 22.32 -31.40
N THR A 64 28.85 21.36 -32.34
CA THR A 64 29.90 21.21 -33.37
C THR A 64 29.35 20.64 -34.67
#